data_AF-A0A949LDV1-F1
#
_entry.id   AF-A0A949LDV1-F1
#
_cell.length_a   1.000
_cell.length_b   1.000
_cell.length_c   1.000
_cell.angle_alpha   90.00
_cell.angle_beta   90.00
_cell.angle_gamma   90.00
#
_symmetry.space_group_name_H-M   'P 1'
#
loop_
_entity.id
_entity.type
_entity.pdbx_description
1 polymer ?
#
loop_
_entity_poly.entity_id
_entity_poly.type
_entity_poly.pdbx_seq_one_letter_code
_entity_poly.pdbx_strand_id
1 'polypeptide(L)'
;MPRGLRPIAALALVAVTAAMAAAEWPCFRGPDARGVAADDPRLPSRWTATKNVRWSATLEGRGWSSPIVSGDRVIVTSAIPPAPPEDAKKGLYFGGERPDVADGEVRWVVTCLDAATGMTRWETVIARGPPPGPVHVKNSYASETPVTDGE
;
A
#
# COMPACT_ATOMS: atom_id res chain seq x y z
N MET A 1 -59.98 5.60 38.48
CA MET A 1 -59.60 5.86 37.07
C MET A 1 -59.79 7.35 36.79
N PRO A 2 -59.08 7.98 35.83
CA PRO A 2 -57.72 7.73 35.33
C PRO A 2 -56.88 9.05 35.47
N ARG A 3 -55.70 9.32 34.90
CA ARG A 3 -54.63 8.58 34.18
C ARG A 3 -53.30 8.90 34.92
N GLY A 4 -52.24 8.10 34.75
CA GLY A 4 -50.89 8.41 35.25
C GLY A 4 -49.99 9.07 34.19
N LEU A 5 -49.02 9.89 34.62
CA LEU A 5 -47.93 10.38 33.79
C LEU A 5 -46.63 9.67 34.20
N ARG A 6 -46.08 8.83 33.32
CA ARG A 6 -44.75 8.25 33.50
C ARG A 6 -43.71 9.18 32.86
N PRO A 7 -42.67 9.65 33.57
CA PRO A 7 -41.54 10.29 32.91
C PRO A 7 -40.78 9.23 32.11
N ILE A 8 -40.80 9.36 30.78
CA ILE A 8 -39.94 8.57 29.90
C ILE A 8 -38.54 9.19 29.99
N ALA A 9 -37.70 8.63 30.86
CA ALA A 9 -36.27 8.92 30.87
C ALA A 9 -35.64 8.30 29.62
N ALA A 10 -35.56 9.07 28.54
CA ALA A 10 -34.85 8.69 27.32
C ALA A 10 -33.33 8.72 27.61
N LEU A 11 -32.78 7.57 28.01
CA LEU A 11 -31.35 7.39 28.17
C LEU A 11 -30.68 7.40 26.78
N ALA A 12 -30.12 8.55 26.39
CA ALA A 12 -29.39 8.68 25.14
C ALA A 12 -28.11 7.83 25.20
N LEU A 13 -28.12 6.69 24.49
CA LEU A 13 -26.96 5.83 24.35
C LEU A 13 -25.95 6.48 23.40
N VAL A 14 -25.04 7.28 23.96
CA VAL A 14 -23.88 7.80 23.21
C VAL A 14 -22.95 6.63 22.92
N ALA A 15 -23.11 6.03 21.74
CA ALA A 15 -22.18 5.05 21.21
C ALA A 15 -20.87 5.76 20.83
N VAL A 16 -19.94 5.86 21.78
CA VAL A 16 -18.57 6.29 21.51
C VAL A 16 -17.88 5.16 20.74
N THR A 17 -18.04 5.18 19.41
CA THR A 17 -17.16 4.43 18.52
C THR A 17 -15.79 5.07 18.59
N ALA A 18 -14.96 4.60 19.52
CA ALA A 18 -13.53 4.85 19.47
C ALA A 18 -13.02 4.26 18.15
N ALA A 19 -12.87 5.12 17.13
CA ALA A 19 -12.14 4.76 15.93
C ALA A 19 -10.74 4.38 16.37
N MET A 20 -10.44 3.08 16.34
CA MET A 20 -9.12 2.58 16.70
C MET A 20 -8.19 3.06 15.60
N ALA A 21 -7.50 4.18 15.86
CA ALA A 21 -6.63 4.82 14.89
C ALA A 21 -5.65 3.77 14.36
N ALA A 22 -5.61 3.61 13.04
CA ALA A 22 -4.63 2.75 12.41
C ALA A 22 -3.23 3.27 12.72
N ALA A 23 -2.24 2.38 12.72
CA ALA A 23 -0.86 2.81 12.83
C ALA A 23 -0.45 3.50 11.52
N GLU A 24 -0.41 4.84 11.54
CA GLU A 24 0.03 5.64 10.40
C GLU A 24 1.46 5.30 10.00
N TRP A 25 1.70 5.23 8.69
CA TRP A 25 3.02 4.99 8.11
C TRP A 25 3.17 5.85 6.85
N PRO A 26 3.24 7.19 7.00
CA PRO A 26 2.93 8.13 5.91
C PRO A 26 4.01 8.24 4.82
N CYS A 27 5.21 7.68 5.04
CA CYS A 27 6.35 7.82 4.13
C CYS A 27 7.33 6.64 4.23
N PHE A 28 8.41 6.68 3.45
CA PHE A 28 9.50 5.70 3.54
C PHE A 28 10.03 5.59 4.97
N ARG A 29 10.03 4.37 5.51
CA ARG A 29 10.43 4.06 6.89
C ARG A 29 9.55 4.68 8.00
N GLY A 30 8.31 5.08 7.68
CA GLY A 30 7.31 5.45 8.67
C GLY A 30 7.50 6.86 9.25
N PRO A 31 6.72 7.26 10.27
CA PRO A 31 6.57 8.66 10.68
C PRO A 31 7.88 9.35 11.09
N ASP A 32 8.82 8.63 11.71
CA ASP A 32 10.14 9.16 12.09
C ASP A 32 11.26 8.85 11.06
N ALA A 33 10.92 8.28 9.90
CA ALA A 33 11.84 7.69 8.93
C ALA A 33 12.81 6.60 9.49
N ARG A 34 12.51 6.02 10.66
CA ARG A 34 13.37 5.03 11.35
C ARG A 34 13.18 3.58 10.87
N GLY A 35 12.00 3.23 10.37
CA GLY A 35 11.68 1.89 9.88
C GLY A 35 11.30 0.92 11.00
N VAL A 36 10.78 1.46 12.11
CA VAL A 36 10.43 0.72 13.32
C VAL A 36 9.00 1.10 13.72
N ALA A 37 8.13 0.10 13.85
CA ALA A 37 6.79 0.27 14.41
C ALA A 37 6.83 0.19 15.95
N ALA A 38 5.77 0.63 16.62
CA ALA A 38 5.59 0.35 18.04
C ALA A 38 5.48 -1.17 18.27
N ASP A 39 6.05 -1.66 19.37
CA ASP A 39 5.96 -3.07 19.73
C ASP A 39 4.55 -3.42 20.23
N ASP A 40 4.09 -4.64 19.92
CA ASP A 40 2.79 -5.17 20.33
C ASP A 40 2.93 -6.69 20.51
N PRO A 41 2.63 -7.24 21.71
CA PRO A 41 2.80 -8.66 22.01
C PRO A 41 1.91 -9.59 21.17
N ARG A 42 0.95 -9.04 20.40
CA ARG A 42 0.12 -9.78 19.43
C ARG A 42 0.81 -9.97 18.07
N LEU A 43 1.92 -9.28 17.80
CA LEU A 43 2.66 -9.42 16.55
C LEU A 43 3.31 -10.80 16.45
N PRO A 44 3.12 -11.55 15.35
CA PRO A 44 3.67 -12.89 15.22
C PRO A 44 5.17 -12.86 14.94
N SER A 45 5.94 -13.65 15.68
CA SER A 45 7.39 -13.78 15.56
C SER A 45 7.87 -14.77 14.49
N ARG A 46 6.95 -15.35 13.70
CA ARG A 46 7.25 -16.29 12.61
C ARG A 46 6.34 -16.03 11.42
N TRP A 47 6.88 -16.09 10.21
CA TRP A 47 6.17 -15.79 8.97
C TRP A 47 6.52 -16.81 7.88
N THR A 48 5.61 -17.02 6.94
CA THR A 48 5.90 -17.65 5.64
C THR A 48 5.15 -16.88 4.55
N ALA A 49 5.23 -17.32 3.28
CA ALA A 49 4.44 -16.74 2.20
C ALA A 49 2.90 -16.89 2.38
N THR A 50 2.45 -17.69 3.33
CA THR A 50 1.01 -17.95 3.60
C THR A 50 0.63 -17.92 5.09
N LYS A 51 1.57 -18.20 5.99
CA LYS A 51 1.32 -18.21 7.44
C LYS A 51 1.49 -16.82 8.03
N ASN A 52 0.49 -16.41 8.82
CA ASN A 52 0.35 -15.08 9.45
C ASN A 52 0.17 -13.91 8.47
N VAL A 53 0.06 -14.19 7.17
CA VAL A 53 -0.33 -13.24 6.12
C VAL A 53 -1.85 -12.99 6.23
N ARG A 54 -2.25 -11.73 6.42
CA ARG A 54 -3.68 -11.34 6.51
C ARG A 54 -4.37 -11.36 5.15
N TRP A 55 -3.69 -10.83 4.13
CA TRP A 55 -4.12 -10.79 2.74
C TRP A 55 -2.88 -10.63 1.84
N SER A 56 -3.05 -10.91 0.55
CA SER A 56 -2.05 -10.64 -0.50
C SER A 56 -2.80 -10.13 -1.73
N ALA A 57 -2.30 -9.06 -2.34
CA ALA A 57 -2.87 -8.46 -3.55
C ALA A 57 -1.89 -8.62 -4.72
N THR A 58 -2.42 -8.94 -5.90
CA THR A 58 -1.68 -8.83 -7.17
C THR A 58 -1.88 -7.41 -7.70
N LEU A 59 -0.79 -6.75 -8.08
CA LEU A 59 -0.79 -5.39 -8.63
C LEU A 59 -0.31 -5.42 -10.09
N GLU A 60 -0.82 -4.52 -10.93
CA GLU A 60 -0.26 -4.34 -12.27
C GLU A 60 1.13 -3.68 -12.21
N GLY A 61 2.02 -4.10 -13.14
CA GLY A 61 3.36 -3.53 -13.28
C GLY A 61 4.38 -4.02 -12.26
N ARG A 62 5.40 -3.20 -11.99
CA ARG A 62 6.47 -3.48 -11.03
C ARG A 62 6.86 -2.19 -10.31
N GLY A 63 6.97 -2.25 -8.98
CA GLY A 63 7.41 -1.14 -8.13
C GLY A 63 8.18 -1.66 -6.92
N TRP A 64 9.32 -1.05 -6.59
CA TRP A 64 10.15 -1.36 -5.42
C TRP A 64 10.06 -0.26 -4.34
N SER A 65 9.14 0.68 -4.51
CA SER A 65 8.61 1.52 -3.44
C SER A 65 8.19 0.68 -2.22
N SER A 66 8.34 1.23 -1.01
CA SER A 66 7.63 0.70 0.15
C SER A 66 6.14 1.06 0.08
N PRO A 67 5.23 0.26 0.66
CA PRO A 67 3.88 0.72 0.94
C PRO A 67 3.91 1.82 2.01
N ILE A 68 2.97 2.77 1.90
CA ILE A 68 2.60 3.67 3.00
C ILE A 68 1.21 3.32 3.52
N VAL A 69 0.92 3.69 4.76
CA VAL A 69 -0.39 3.48 5.40
C VAL A 69 -0.90 4.83 5.88
N SER A 70 -2.16 5.14 5.53
CA SER A 70 -2.88 6.23 6.18
C SER A 70 -4.36 5.88 6.38
N GLY A 71 -4.80 5.95 7.63
CA GLY A 71 -6.10 5.46 8.07
C GLY A 71 -6.33 4.01 7.67
N ASP A 72 -7.42 3.77 6.94
CA ASP A 72 -7.82 2.46 6.44
C ASP A 72 -7.27 2.13 5.04
N ARG A 73 -6.22 2.84 4.60
CA ARG A 73 -5.65 2.77 3.23
C ARG A 73 -4.21 2.29 3.27
N VAL A 74 -3.87 1.36 2.37
CA VAL A 74 -2.48 1.05 2.01
C VAL A 74 -2.24 1.59 0.60
N ILE A 75 -1.24 2.46 0.44
CA ILE A 75 -0.96 3.12 -0.84
C ILE A 75 0.42 2.66 -1.33
N VAL A 76 0.48 2.32 -2.61
CA VAL A 76 1.66 1.77 -3.29
C VAL A 76 1.81 2.38 -4.68
N THR A 77 3.04 2.42 -5.18
CA THR A 77 3.35 2.87 -6.55
C THR A 77 3.88 1.72 -7.40
N SER A 78 3.48 1.67 -8.66
CA SER A 78 4.04 0.75 -9.65
C SER A 78 4.28 1.44 -10.99
N ALA A 79 5.17 0.86 -11.80
CA ALA A 79 5.33 1.21 -13.20
C ALA A 79 4.88 0.02 -14.05
N ILE A 80 3.89 0.25 -14.91
CA ILE A 80 3.37 -0.75 -15.84
C ILE A 80 4.11 -0.57 -17.18
N PRO A 81 4.98 -1.52 -17.58
CA PRO A 81 5.68 -1.48 -18.86
C PRO A 81 4.73 -1.72 -20.06
N PRO A 82 5.14 -1.33 -21.29
CA PRO A 82 4.34 -1.53 -22.50
C PRO A 82 4.22 -3.01 -22.94
N ALA A 83 5.10 -3.88 -22.43
CA ALA A 83 5.06 -5.32 -22.63
C ALA A 83 5.23 -6.03 -21.27
N PRO A 84 4.68 -7.25 -21.06
CA PRO A 84 4.79 -7.97 -19.79
C PRO A 84 6.24 -8.06 -19.29
N PRO A 85 6.51 -7.74 -18.01
CA PRO A 85 7.88 -7.71 -17.50
C PRO A 85 8.47 -9.12 -17.39
N GLU A 86 9.73 -9.29 -17.80
CA GLU A 86 10.46 -10.56 -17.61
C GLU A 86 10.44 -11.05 -16.15
N ASP A 87 10.30 -12.37 -15.99
CA ASP A 87 10.36 -13.05 -14.71
C ASP A 87 11.65 -12.76 -13.93
N ALA A 88 11.55 -12.79 -12.60
CA ALA A 88 12.68 -12.58 -11.71
C ALA A 88 13.67 -13.76 -11.77
N LYS A 89 14.83 -13.54 -12.42
CA LYS A 89 15.92 -14.52 -12.51
C LYS A 89 16.55 -14.72 -11.12
N LYS A 90 16.68 -15.96 -10.66
CA LYS A 90 17.33 -16.28 -9.37
C LYS A 90 18.84 -16.40 -9.55
N GLY A 91 19.61 -15.98 -8.55
CA GLY A 91 21.08 -16.15 -8.51
C GLY A 91 21.87 -14.85 -8.58
N LEU A 92 23.16 -14.96 -8.92
CA LEU A 92 24.05 -13.84 -9.17
C LEU A 92 23.84 -13.30 -10.58
N TYR A 93 23.93 -11.98 -10.72
CA TYR A 93 23.71 -11.26 -11.97
C TYR A 93 25.06 -10.66 -12.40
N PHE A 94 25.48 -10.95 -13.63
CA PHE A 94 26.71 -10.42 -14.23
C PHE A 94 26.32 -9.41 -15.31
N GLY A 95 26.27 -8.13 -14.93
CA GLY A 95 25.67 -7.08 -15.76
C GLY A 95 24.15 -7.24 -15.92
N GLY A 96 23.60 -6.52 -16.89
CA GLY A 96 22.17 -6.52 -17.20
C GLY A 96 21.50 -5.19 -16.86
N GLU A 97 21.75 -4.18 -17.68
CA GLU A 97 20.69 -3.21 -17.95
C GLU A 97 19.58 -3.92 -18.74
N ARG A 98 18.31 -3.59 -18.48
CA ARG A 98 17.26 -3.93 -19.44
C ARG A 98 17.60 -3.16 -20.72
N PRO A 99 17.60 -3.80 -21.91
CA PRO A 99 17.66 -3.04 -23.16
C PRO A 99 16.50 -2.04 -23.18
N ASP A 100 16.72 -0.87 -23.78
CA ASP A 100 15.68 0.15 -23.86
C ASP A 100 14.37 -0.45 -24.39
N VAL A 101 13.27 -0.11 -23.74
CA VAL A 101 11.93 -0.53 -24.16
C VAL A 101 11.52 0.41 -25.31
N ALA A 102 12.22 0.25 -26.44
CA ALA A 102 12.50 1.32 -27.39
C ALA A 102 11.27 1.99 -28.03
N ASP A 103 10.11 1.31 -28.04
CA ASP A 103 8.91 1.74 -28.77
C ASP A 103 7.62 1.63 -27.93
N GLY A 104 7.62 1.95 -26.62
CA GLY A 104 6.38 1.84 -25.82
C GLY A 104 6.23 2.75 -24.60
N GLU A 105 4.97 2.99 -24.22
CA GLU A 105 4.57 3.79 -23.06
C GLU A 105 4.70 3.00 -21.74
N VAL A 106 5.44 3.56 -20.78
CA VAL A 106 5.35 3.19 -19.36
C VAL A 106 4.25 4.02 -18.70
N ARG A 107 3.41 3.36 -17.89
CA ARG A 107 2.36 4.01 -17.08
C ARG A 107 2.77 3.96 -15.61
N TRP A 108 2.96 5.11 -14.97
CA TRP A 108 3.19 5.18 -13.53
C TRP A 108 1.87 5.27 -12.80
N VAL A 109 1.64 4.38 -11.85
CA VAL A 109 0.35 4.19 -11.18
C VAL A 109 0.53 4.29 -9.67
N VAL A 110 -0.40 5.02 -9.04
CA VAL A 110 -0.64 4.95 -7.59
C VAL A 110 -1.88 4.09 -7.38
N THR A 111 -1.76 3.02 -6.61
CA THR A 111 -2.86 2.14 -6.23
C THR A 111 -3.13 2.28 -4.75
N CYS A 112 -4.39 2.49 -4.38
CA CYS A 112 -4.87 2.46 -3.01
C CYS A 112 -5.63 1.16 -2.76
N LEU A 113 -5.20 0.41 -1.76
CA LEU A 113 -5.88 -0.78 -1.25
C LEU A 113 -6.57 -0.46 0.07
N ASP A 114 -7.64 -1.19 0.37
CA ASP A 114 -8.24 -1.27 1.68
C ASP A 114 -7.32 -2.05 2.65
N ALA A 115 -6.93 -1.43 3.76
CA ALA A 115 -5.97 -2.03 4.70
C ALA A 115 -6.49 -3.29 5.41
N ALA A 116 -7.81 -3.45 5.53
CA ALA A 116 -8.42 -4.58 6.22
C ALA A 116 -8.49 -5.85 5.36
N THR A 117 -8.67 -5.68 4.04
CA THR A 117 -8.98 -6.75 3.07
C THR A 117 -7.94 -6.92 1.95
N GLY A 118 -7.14 -5.89 1.66
CA GLY A 118 -6.22 -5.86 0.51
C GLY A 118 -6.92 -5.57 -0.83
N MET A 119 -8.22 -5.28 -0.86
CA MET A 119 -8.96 -4.98 -2.09
C MET A 119 -8.64 -3.57 -2.61
N THR A 120 -8.48 -3.43 -3.93
CA THR A 120 -8.31 -2.14 -4.59
C THR A 120 -9.51 -1.23 -4.36
N ARG A 121 -9.26 -0.04 -3.82
CA ARG A 121 -10.24 1.06 -3.67
C ARG A 121 -10.24 1.97 -4.87
N TRP A 122 -9.05 2.32 -5.37
CA TRP A 122 -8.85 3.09 -6.60
C TRP A 122 -7.43 2.90 -7.13
N GLU A 123 -7.25 3.20 -8.42
CA GLU A 123 -5.95 3.28 -9.08
C GLU A 123 -5.91 4.54 -9.95
N THR A 124 -4.79 5.25 -9.95
CA THR A 124 -4.60 6.50 -10.71
C THR A 124 -3.29 6.44 -11.47
N VAL A 125 -3.35 6.60 -12.80
CA VAL A 125 -2.16 6.79 -13.63
C VAL A 125 -1.70 8.24 -13.48
N ILE A 126 -0.59 8.45 -12.77
CA ILE A 126 -0.05 9.78 -12.46
C ILE A 126 0.90 10.32 -13.54
N ALA A 127 1.53 9.43 -14.32
CA ALA A 127 2.39 9.82 -15.44
C ALA A 127 2.38 8.76 -16.54
N ARG A 128 2.69 9.20 -17.76
CA ARG A 128 2.81 8.40 -18.98
C ARG A 128 3.96 8.94 -19.83
N GLY A 129 4.66 8.06 -20.51
CA GLY A 129 5.72 8.43 -21.43
C GLY A 129 6.60 7.25 -21.83
N PRO A 130 7.62 7.45 -22.67
CA PRO A 130 8.66 6.46 -22.87
C PRO A 130 9.40 6.16 -21.55
N PRO A 131 10.11 5.03 -21.43
CA PRO A 131 11.01 4.80 -20.31
C PRO A 131 12.02 5.94 -20.21
N PRO A 132 12.39 6.41 -19.00
CA PRO A 132 13.35 7.50 -18.82
C PRO A 132 14.79 7.15 -19.22
N GLY A 133 15.05 5.88 -19.54
CA GLY A 133 16.33 5.30 -19.93
C GLY A 133 16.44 3.85 -19.46
N PRO A 134 17.59 3.19 -19.70
CA PRO A 134 17.83 1.84 -19.20
C PRO A 134 17.78 1.79 -17.66
N VAL A 135 17.26 0.69 -17.13
CA VAL A 135 17.36 0.35 -15.71
C VAL A 135 17.84 -1.07 -15.52
N HIS A 136 18.68 -1.27 -14.51
CA HIS A 136 19.21 -2.56 -14.14
C HIS A 136 18.08 -3.60 -13.99
N VAL A 137 18.32 -4.85 -14.40
CA VAL A 137 17.28 -5.91 -14.39
C VAL A 137 16.68 -6.18 -13.01
N LYS A 138 17.39 -5.82 -11.93
CA LYS A 138 16.87 -5.86 -10.55
C LYS A 138 16.08 -4.62 -10.11
N ASN A 139 16.03 -3.54 -10.87
CA ASN A 139 15.33 -2.29 -10.51
C ASN A 139 13.95 -2.18 -11.20
N SER A 140 13.13 -1.22 -10.80
CA SER A 140 11.89 -0.80 -11.47
C SER A 140 11.96 0.69 -11.84
N TYR A 141 10.96 1.18 -12.57
CA TYR A 141 10.75 2.63 -12.80
C TYR A 141 9.87 3.28 -11.70
N ALA A 142 9.56 2.55 -10.62
CA ALA A 142 8.77 3.03 -9.49
C ALA A 142 9.41 2.52 -8.19
N SER A 143 10.58 3.06 -7.87
CA SER A 143 11.38 2.70 -6.69
C SER A 143 11.24 3.75 -5.58
N GLU A 144 10.76 4.94 -5.94
CA GLU A 144 10.38 6.05 -5.10
C GLU A 144 9.17 5.66 -4.24
N THR A 145 9.28 5.81 -2.92
CA THR A 145 8.14 5.56 -2.01
C THR A 145 7.27 6.81 -1.95
N PRO A 146 5.93 6.71 -2.08
CA PRO A 146 5.04 7.86 -1.95
C PRO A 146 5.08 8.46 -0.54
N VAL A 147 4.54 9.66 -0.39
CA VAL A 147 4.33 10.34 0.90
C VAL A 147 2.94 10.94 0.94
N THR A 148 2.33 11.00 2.13
CA THR A 148 1.07 11.69 2.41
C THR A 148 1.20 12.55 3.67
N ASP A 149 0.44 13.64 3.70
CA ASP A 149 0.18 14.50 4.86
C ASP A 149 -1.04 14.05 5.68
N GLY A 150 -1.85 13.11 5.16
CA GLY A 150 -3.00 12.49 5.82
C GLY A 150 -4.37 12.94 5.33
N GLU A 151 -4.44 13.83 4.32
CA GLU A 151 -5.71 14.29 3.71
C GLU A 151 -6.09 13.51 2.43
#